data_AF-A0A4U3LPB6-F1
#
_entry.id   AF-A0A4U3LPB6-F1
#
_cell.length_a   1.000
_cell.length_b   1.000
_cell.length_c   1.000
_cell.angle_alpha   90.00
_cell.angle_beta   90.00
_cell.angle_gamma   90.00
#
_symmetry.space_group_name_H-M   'P 1'
#
loop_
_entity.id
_entity.type
_entity.pdbx_description
1 polymer ?
#
loop_
_entity_poly.entity_id
_entity_poly.type
_entity_poly.pdbx_seq_one_letter_code
_entity_poly.pdbx_strand_id
1 'polypeptide(L)' 'MANAPECPVCGQQGVPILYGLPTRVAREAAAAGKVRLFGCVVPAEPDQWICPESHSWRADDDGVLLAAIEAAIKR' A
#
# COMPACT_ATOMS: atom_id res chain seq x y z
N MET A 1 11.95 2.43 -10.03
CA MET A 1 11.07 1.46 -9.35
C MET A 1 11.16 1.80 -7.88
N ALA A 2 10.11 2.35 -7.26
CA ALA A 2 10.12 2.56 -5.81
C ALA A 2 10.22 1.16 -5.18
N ASN A 3 11.29 0.90 -4.43
CA ASN A 3 11.56 -0.43 -3.88
C ASN A 3 10.59 -0.64 -2.70
N ALA A 4 9.49 -1.35 -2.94
CA ALA A 4 8.55 -1.67 -1.87
C ALA A 4 9.26 -2.49 -0.78
N PRO A 5 9.04 -2.21 0.51
CA PRO A 5 9.66 -2.96 1.58
C PRO A 5 9.18 -4.41 1.59
N GLU A 6 10.04 -5.29 2.08
CA GLU A 6 9.71 -6.69 2.35
C GLU A 6 8.94 -6.82 3.66
N CYS A 7 8.04 -7.79 3.71
CA CYS A 7 7.28 -8.12 4.90
C CYS A 7 8.22 -8.60 6.01
N PRO A 8 8.17 -8.01 7.22
CA PRO A 8 9.04 -8.41 8.33
C PRO A 8 8.71 -9.81 8.87
N VAL A 9 7.56 -10.39 8.50
CA VAL A 9 7.11 -11.70 8.98
C VAL A 9 7.49 -12.83 8.02
N CYS A 10 7.29 -12.63 6.72
CA CYS A 10 7.44 -13.71 5.72
C CYS A 10 8.38 -13.37 4.55
N GLY A 11 8.97 -12.17 4.51
CA GLY A 11 9.90 -11.73 3.47
C GLY A 11 9.26 -11.44 2.11
N GLN A 12 7.96 -11.63 1.95
CA GLN A 12 7.25 -11.31 0.70
C GLN A 12 7.20 -9.81 0.45
N GLN A 13 7.16 -9.42 -0.82
CA GLN A 13 7.10 -8.00 -1.18
C GLN A 13 5.75 -7.38 -0.78
N GLY A 14 5.82 -6.22 -0.10
CA GLY A 14 4.64 -5.46 0.28
C GLY A 14 4.02 -4.68 -0.88
N VAL A 15 2.71 -4.45 -0.80
CA VAL A 15 2.01 -3.45 -1.60
C VAL A 15 1.47 -2.35 -0.70
N PRO A 16 1.45 -1.09 -1.15
CA PRO A 16 0.99 0.02 -0.33
C PRO A 16 -0.51 -0.09 -0.05
N ILE A 17 -0.89 0.24 1.19
CA ILE A 17 -2.28 0.37 1.61
C ILE A 17 -2.76 1.78 1.29
N LEU A 18 -3.92 1.87 0.66
CA LEU A 18 -4.62 3.12 0.37
C LEU A 18 -5.92 3.17 1.17
N TYR A 19 -5.99 4.11 2.11
CA TYR A 19 -7.20 4.43 2.87
C TYR A 19 -8.07 5.47 2.18
N GLY A 20 -9.31 5.57 2.63
CA GLY A 20 -10.25 6.60 2.19
C GLY A 20 -11.19 6.12 1.08
N LEU A 21 -11.88 7.08 0.45
CA LEU A 21 -12.78 6.79 -0.68
C LEU A 21 -11.93 6.58 -1.96
N PRO A 22 -11.91 5.38 -2.55
CA PRO A 22 -11.07 5.14 -3.71
C PRO A 22 -11.61 5.87 -4.95
N THR A 23 -10.70 6.50 -5.69
CA THR A 23 -10.97 6.99 -7.05
C THR A 23 -11.08 5.82 -8.03
N ARG A 24 -11.53 6.08 -9.27
CA ARG A 24 -11.54 5.03 -10.32
C ARG A 24 -10.16 4.44 -10.57
N VAL A 25 -9.14 5.29 -10.65
CA VAL A 25 -7.76 4.84 -10.91
C VAL A 25 -7.22 4.00 -9.76
N ALA A 26 -7.54 4.35 -8.51
CA ALA A 26 -7.19 3.53 -7.35
C ALA A 26 -7.86 2.15 -7.37
N ARG A 27 -9.12 2.05 -7.82
CA ARG A 27 -9.80 0.75 -8.01
C ARG A 27 -9.13 -0.09 -9.10
N GLU A 28 -8.75 0.51 -10.22
CA GLU A 28 -8.03 -0.16 -11.30
C GLU A 28 -6.66 -0.67 -10.81
N ALA A 29 -5.91 0.15 -10.06
CA ALA A 29 -4.64 -0.24 -9.46
C ALA A 29 -4.79 -1.38 -8.45
N ALA A 30 -5.85 -1.38 -7.65
CA ALA A 30 -6.13 -2.45 -6.69
C ALA A 30 -6.49 -3.78 -7.39
N ALA A 31 -7.30 -3.73 -8.45
CA ALA A 31 -7.61 -4.90 -9.26
C ALA A 31 -6.36 -5.49 -9.94
N ALA A 32 -5.37 -4.65 -10.25
CA ALA A 32 -4.06 -5.06 -10.77
C ALA A 32 -3.06 -5.48 -9.67
N GLY A 33 -3.46 -5.52 -8.39
CA GLY A 33 -2.59 -5.91 -7.27
C GLY A 33 -1.50 -4.89 -6.93
N LYS A 34 -1.58 -3.64 -7.39
CA LYS A 34 -0.55 -2.61 -7.17
C LYS A 34 -0.71 -1.87 -5.84
N VAL A 35 -1.93 -1.83 -5.31
CA VAL A 35 -2.29 -1.22 -4.02
C VAL A 35 -3.32 -2.12 -3.33
N ARG A 36 -3.42 -2.04 -2.00
CA ARG A 36 -4.56 -2.60 -1.25
C ARG A 36 -5.47 -1.47 -0.80
N LEU A 37 -6.76 -1.56 -1.13
CA LEU A 37 -7.75 -0.62 -0.57
C LEU A 37 -8.11 -1.02 0.86
N PHE A 38 -8.15 -0.04 1.75
CA PHE A 38 -8.61 -0.18 3.13
C PHE A 38 -9.71 0.84 3.42
N GLY A 39 -10.46 0.62 4.51
CA GLY A 39 -11.65 1.38 4.86
C GLY A 39 -11.50 2.91 4.79
N CYS A 40 -12.64 3.60 4.84
CA CYS A 40 -12.66 5.06 4.73
C CYS A 40 -12.06 5.81 5.94
N VAL A 41 -11.91 5.14 7.09
CA VAL A 41 -11.38 5.72 8.32
C VAL A 41 -9.89 5.42 8.43
N VAL A 42 -9.08 6.47 8.56
CA VAL A 42 -7.63 6.38 8.82
C VAL A 42 -7.42 6.40 10.34
N PRO A 43 -6.87 5.32 10.94
CA PRO A 43 -6.53 5.33 12.36
C PRO A 43 -5.33 6.27 12.64
N ALA A 44 -5.09 6.60 13.92
CA ALA A 44 -3.98 7.46 14.32
C ALA A 44 -2.60 6.89 13.93
N GLU A 45 -2.48 5.56 13.94
CA GLU A 45 -1.30 4.82 13.50
C GLU A 45 -1.73 3.84 12.40
N PRO A 46 -1.76 4.27 11.13
CA PRO A 46 -2.18 3.42 10.03
C PRO A 46 -1.08 2.45 9.62
N ASP A 47 -1.48 1.22 9.34
CA ASP A 47 -0.65 0.29 8.58
C ASP A 47 -0.45 0.84 7.17
N GLN A 48 0.76 0.72 6.64
CA GLN A 48 1.12 1.34 5.36
C GLN A 48 1.31 0.31 4.26
N TRP A 49 1.63 -0.92 4.63
CA TRP A 49 1.99 -1.99 3.72
C TRP A 49 1.26 -3.27 4.10
N ILE A 50 1.01 -4.11 3.09
CA ILE A 50 0.47 -5.45 3.27
C ILE A 50 1.09 -6.41 2.26
N CYS A 51 1.38 -7.63 2.68
CA CYS A 51 1.89 -8.68 1.79
C CYS A 51 0.76 -9.61 1.29
N PRO A 52 1.02 -10.49 0.30
CA PRO A 52 0.05 -11.49 -0.16
C PRO A 52 -0.49 -12.40 0.96
N GLU A 53 0.34 -12.71 1.97
CA GLU A 53 -0.05 -13.47 3.17
C GLU A 53 -0.87 -12.68 4.19
N SER A 54 -1.32 -11.46 3.85
CA SER A 54 -2.16 -10.59 4.68
C SER A 54 -1.56 -10.07 5.99
N HIS A 55 -0.23 -10.10 6.15
CA HIS A 55 0.44 -9.34 7.21
C HIS A 55 0.48 -7.86 6.83
N SER A 56 -0.02 -7.00 7.72
CA SER A 56 0.07 -5.54 7.57
C SER A 56 1.13 -4.97 8.52
N TRP A 57 1.78 -3.89 8.10
CA TRP A 57 2.78 -3.20 8.91
C TRP A 57 2.94 -1.75 8.51
N ARG A 58 3.57 -0.98 9.40
CA ARG A 58 4.07 0.37 9.14
C ARG A 58 5.58 0.30 8.86
N ALA A 59 6.05 1.07 7.89
CA ALA A 59 7.48 1.24 7.64
C ALA A 59 7.95 2.60 8.19
N ASP A 60 9.25 2.74 8.42
CA ASP A 60 9.82 3.98 8.97
C ASP A 60 9.97 5.11 7.92
N ASP A 61 9.76 4.81 6.64
CA ASP A 61 9.95 5.75 5.52
C ASP A 61 8.62 6.01 4.78
N ASP A 62 7.96 7.09 5.17
CA ASP A 62 6.74 7.58 4.53
C ASP A 62 7.00 8.05 3.07
N GLY A 63 8.23 8.44 2.73
CA GLY A 63 8.61 8.83 1.38
C GLY A 63 8.54 7.66 0.39
N VAL A 64 8.96 6.47 0.83
CA VAL A 64 8.82 5.22 0.04
C VAL A 64 7.35 4.88 -0.17
N LEU A 65 6.51 5.05 0.85
CA LEU A 65 5.06 4.83 0.74
C LEU A 65 4.43 5.75 -0.31
N LEU A 66 4.69 7.05 -0.21
CA LEU A 66 4.13 8.04 -1.14
C LEU A 66 4.57 7.77 -2.59
N ALA A 67 5.86 7.51 -2.79
CA ALA A 67 6.38 7.19 -4.12
C ALA A 67 5.77 5.91 -4.71
N ALA A 68 5.51 4.88 -3.88
CA ALA A 68 4.86 3.65 -4.33
C ALA A 68 3.38 3.86 -4.69
N ILE A 69 2.64 4.63 -3.89
CA ILE A 69 1.26 5.01 -4.18
C ILE A 69 1.18 5.82 -5.47
N GLU A 70 2.04 6.82 -5.64
CA GLU A 70 2.11 7.61 -6.87
C GLU A 70 2.38 6.72 -8.08
N ALA A 71 3.40 5.85 -8.01
CA ALA A 71 3.73 4.94 -9.10
C ALA A 71 2.59 3.96 -9.43
N ALA A 72 1.78 3.57 -8.44
CA ALA A 72 0.66 2.66 -8.65
C ALA A 72 -0.56 3.33 -9.29
N ILE A 73 -0.77 4.63 -9.03
CA ILE A 73 -1.99 5.37 -9.42
C ILE A 73 -1.71 6.37 -10.57
N LYS A 74 -0.46 6.65 -10.93
CA LYS A 74 -0.13 7.43 -12.14
C LYS A 74 -0.47 6.64 -13.40
N ARG A 75 -1.13 7.29 -14.36
CA ARG A 75 -1.33 6.80 -15.72
C ARG A 75 -0.14 7.16 -16.60
#